data_AF-A0A964D603-F1
#
_entry.id   AF-A0A964D603-F1
#
_cell.length_a   1.000
_cell.length_b   1.000
_cell.length_c   1.000
_cell.angle_alpha   90.00
_cell.angle_beta   90.00
_cell.angle_gamma   90.00
#
_symmetry.space_group_name_H-M   'P 1'
#
loop_
_entity.id
_entity.type
_entity.pdbx_description
1 polymer ?
#
loop_
_entity_poly.entity_id
_entity_poly.type
_entity_poly.pdbx_seq_one_letter_code
_entity_poly.pdbx_strand_id
1 'polypeptide(L)' 'MKLISLSAHFDGQSIQLDEPYKLEPNIKLIVTVLPEQLAEREAWLWLSRHQLNNAYSQDDDYPSNAIKTLNPDYAGS' A
#
# COMPACT_ATOMS: atom_id res chain seq x y z
N MET A 1 23.93 11.51 -15.55
CA MET A 1 24.20 10.57 -14.43
C MET A 1 22.97 9.70 -14.27
N LYS A 2 23.13 8.36 -14.23
CA LYS A 2 22.02 7.44 -14.04
C LYS A 2 21.95 7.09 -12.56
N LEU A 3 20.90 7.54 -11.87
CA LEU A 3 20.61 7.12 -10.50
C LEU A 3 20.11 5.68 -10.56
N ILE A 4 20.73 4.78 -9.80
CA ILE A 4 20.30 3.38 -9.67
C ILE A 4 19.89 3.19 -8.22
N SER A 5 18.66 2.78 -7.99
CA SER A 5 18.18 2.40 -6.66
C SER A 5 18.46 0.92 -6.49
N LEU A 6 19.17 0.56 -5.42
CA LEU A 6 19.46 -0.83 -5.05
C LEU A 6 18.78 -1.08 -3.71
N SER A 7 18.05 -2.19 -3.61
CA SER A 7 17.48 -2.64 -2.33
C SER A 7 18.58 -3.23 -1.46
N ALA A 8 18.52 -2.93 -0.18
CA ALA A 8 19.48 -3.37 0.80
C ALA A 8 18.83 -3.48 2.17
N HIS A 9 19.33 -4.39 2.99
CA HIS A 9 18.98 -4.51 4.39
C HIS A 9 20.21 -4.32 5.28
N PHE A 10 19.97 -3.90 6.52
CA PHE A 10 21.02 -3.82 7.53
C PHE A 10 21.03 -5.12 8.34
N ASP A 11 22.17 -5.82 8.32
CA ASP A 11 22.34 -7.10 9.03
C ASP A 11 22.71 -6.93 10.52
N GLY A 12 22.81 -5.68 11.01
CA GLY A 12 23.26 -5.32 12.36
C GLY A 12 24.71 -4.83 12.42
N GLN A 13 25.51 -5.06 11.38
CA GLN A 13 26.91 -4.65 11.30
C GLN A 13 27.22 -3.88 10.01
N SER A 14 26.59 -4.25 8.90
CA SER A 14 26.83 -3.73 7.56
C SER A 14 25.55 -3.69 6.72
N ILE A 15 25.58 -2.82 5.70
CA ILE A 15 24.51 -2.73 4.69
C ILE A 15 24.76 -3.81 3.65
N GLN A 16 23.86 -4.78 3.55
CA GLN A 16 23.89 -5.86 2.57
C GLN A 16 22.97 -5.54 1.42
N LEU A 17 23.48 -5.60 0.19
CA LEU A 17 22.65 -5.50 -1.00
C LEU A 17 21.83 -6.79 -1.15
N ASP A 18 20.53 -6.65 -1.36
CA ASP A 18 19.64 -7.82 -1.53
C ASP A 18 19.94 -8.57 -2.83
N GLU A 19 20.38 -7.82 -3.85
CA GLU A 19 20.79 -8.33 -5.15
C GLU A 19 22.28 -8.07 -5.40
N PRO A 20 23.00 -9.02 -6.04
CA PRO A 20 24.41 -8.83 -6.36
C PRO A 20 24.60 -7.68 -7.34
N TYR A 21 25.34 -6.65 -6.92
CA TYR A 21 25.69 -5.51 -7.76
C TYR A 21 27.18 -5.19 -7.64
N LYS A 22 27.84 -4.97 -8.79
CA LYS A 22 29.27 -4.65 -8.80
C LYS A 22 29.49 -3.18 -8.45
N LEU A 23 30.03 -2.94 -7.27
CA LEU A 23 30.47 -1.61 -6.84
C LEU A 23 31.97 -1.46 -7.11
N GLU A 24 32.35 -0.42 -7.85
CA GLU A 24 33.76 -0.09 -8.04
C GLU A 24 34.32 0.60 -6.78
N PRO A 25 35.61 0.40 -6.43
CA PRO A 25 36.22 1.04 -5.27
C PRO A 25 36.08 2.57 -5.32
N ASN A 26 35.78 3.19 -4.17
CA ASN A 26 35.65 4.65 -4.00
C ASN A 26 34.51 5.31 -4.81
N ILE A 27 33.53 4.56 -5.28
CA ILE A 27 32.34 5.15 -5.89
C ILE A 27 31.52 5.93 -4.84
N LYS A 28 31.01 7.11 -5.21
CA LYS A 28 30.15 7.92 -4.34
C LYS A 28 28.75 7.30 -4.29
N LEU A 29 28.27 7.01 -3.09
CA LEU A 29 26.96 6.44 -2.83
C LEU A 29 26.08 7.42 -2.06
N ILE A 30 24.77 7.37 -2.31
CA ILE A 30 23.74 8.04 -1.50
C ILE A 30 22.98 6.93 -0.79
N VAL A 31 22.94 7.00 0.55
CA VAL A 31 22.23 6.01 1.38
C VAL A 31 20.94 6.64 1.88
N THR A 32 19.82 5.99 1.57
CA THR A 32 18.50 6.37 2.08
C THR A 32 18.05 5.34 3.10
N VAL A 33 17.88 5.74 4.35
CA VAL A 33 17.37 4.87 5.42
C VAL A 33 15.86 4.99 5.45
N LEU A 34 15.16 3.88 5.25
CA LEU A 34 13.70 3.83 5.34
C LEU A 34 13.29 3.64 6.81
N PRO A 35 12.43 4.51 7.37
CA PRO A 35 11.92 4.32 8.73
C PRO A 35 11.04 3.08 8.80
N GLU A 36 11.05 2.41 9.94
CA GLU A 36 10.24 1.23 10.20
C GLU A 36 8.75 1.62 10.17
N GLN A 37 8.06 1.29 9.08
CA GLN A 37 6.67 1.68 8.81
C GLN A 37 5.63 0.77 9.49
N LEU A 38 6.01 -0.01 10.51
CA LEU A 38 5.17 -1.10 11.00
C LEU A 38 3.89 -0.60 11.69
N ALA A 39 4.00 0.33 12.64
CA ALA A 39 2.85 0.69 13.48
C ALA A 39 1.73 1.39 12.70
N GLU A 40 2.06 2.36 11.84
CA GLU A 40 1.05 3.11 11.10
C GLU A 40 0.42 2.25 10.00
N ARG A 41 1.23 1.48 9.26
CA ARG A 41 0.74 0.62 8.19
C ARG A 41 -0.17 -0.48 8.72
N GLU A 42 0.16 -1.10 9.85
CA GLU A 42 -0.70 -2.08 10.50
C GLU A 42 -2.01 -1.48 10.98
N ALA A 43 -1.97 -0.28 11.58
CA ALA A 43 -3.17 0.45 11.98
C ALA A 43 -4.08 0.78 10.77
N TRP A 44 -3.49 1.21 9.65
CA TRP A 44 -4.23 1.47 8.42
C TRP A 44 -4.84 0.21 7.81
N LEU A 45 -4.11 -0.91 7.81
CA LEU A 45 -4.62 -2.20 7.32
C LEU A 45 -5.76 -2.71 8.20
N TRP A 46 -5.64 -2.57 9.51
CA TRP A 46 -6.68 -2.96 10.46
C TRP A 46 -7.95 -2.12 10.26
N LEU A 47 -7.82 -0.79 10.18
CA LEU A 47 -8.93 0.12 9.93
C LEU A 47 -9.64 -0.22 8.61
N SER A 48 -8.86 -0.42 7.55
CA SER A 48 -9.38 -0.73 6.21
C SER A 48 -10.18 -2.04 6.22
N ARG A 49 -9.64 -3.09 6.87
CA ARG A 49 -10.32 -4.38 6.98
C ARG A 49 -11.61 -4.28 7.79
N HIS A 50 -11.58 -3.55 8.91
CA HIS A 50 -12.75 -3.33 9.75
C HIS A 50 -13.88 -2.62 9.00
N GLN A 51 -13.55 -1.56 8.27
CA GLN A 51 -14.56 -0.79 7.52
C GLN A 51 -15.10 -1.56 6.31
N LEU A 52 -14.25 -2.33 5.63
CA LEU A 52 -14.71 -3.26 4.58
C LEU A 52 -15.71 -4.26 5.15
N ASN A 53 -15.39 -4.89 6.29
CA ASN A 53 -16.30 -5.83 6.91
C ASN A 53 -17.63 -5.16 7.28
N ASN A 54 -17.59 -3.97 7.89
CA ASN A 54 -18.79 -3.23 8.25
C ASN A 54 -19.68 -2.91 7.04
N ALA A 55 -19.09 -2.45 5.94
CA ALA A 55 -19.82 -2.09 4.72
C ALA A 55 -20.57 -3.29 4.10
N TYR A 56 -20.09 -4.52 4.33
CA TYR A 56 -20.71 -5.74 3.79
C TYR A 56 -21.37 -6.62 4.87
N SER A 57 -21.41 -6.18 6.13
CA SER A 57 -22.03 -6.94 7.23
C SER A 57 -23.51 -6.58 7.44
N GLN A 58 -23.99 -5.50 6.83
CA GLN A 58 -25.41 -5.14 6.84
C GLN A 58 -26.03 -5.55 5.50
N ASP A 59 -27.28 -5.99 5.55
CA ASP A 59 -28.09 -6.11 4.34
C ASP A 59 -28.55 -4.69 4.00
N ASP A 60 -27.80 -4.04 3.11
CA ASP A 60 -28.01 -2.63 2.75
C ASP A 60 -29.26 -2.50 1.88
N ASP A 61 -30.41 -2.31 2.51
CA ASP A 61 -31.68 -2.07 1.83
C ASP A 61 -31.84 -0.55 1.57
N TYR A 62 -31.32 -0.09 0.43
CA TYR A 62 -31.47 1.30 0.01
C TYR A 62 -32.93 1.56 -0.42
N PRO A 63 -33.65 2.48 0.23
CA PRO A 63 -35.04 2.73 -0.13
C PRO A 63 -35.14 3.32 -1.54
N SER A 64 -36.17 2.95 -2.29
CA SER A 64 -36.37 3.41 -3.67
C SER A 64 -36.48 4.93 -3.82
N ASN A 65 -36.84 5.63 -2.75
CA ASN A 65 -36.85 7.09 -2.69
C ASN A 65 -35.44 7.74 -2.61
N ALA A 66 -34.38 6.94 -2.39
CA ALA A 66 -32.99 7.40 -2.45
C ALA A 66 -32.50 7.58 -3.91
N ILE A 67 -33.25 7.07 -4.88
CA ILE A 67 -32.95 7.21 -6.30
C ILE A 67 -33.26 8.65 -6.75
N LYS A 68 -32.21 9.42 -7.02
CA LYS A 68 -32.34 10.82 -7.51
C LYS A 68 -32.88 10.89 -8.96
N THR A 69 -32.50 9.93 -9.79
CA THR A 69 -32.94 9.81 -11.18
C THR A 69 -33.14 8.34 -11.51
N LEU A 70 -34.33 7.97 -11.97
CA LEU A 70 -34.64 6.61 -12.39
C LEU A 70 -33.85 6.26 -13.65
N ASN A 71 -33.25 5.06 -13.67
CA ASN A 71 -32.67 4.51 -14.88
C ASN A 71 -33.79 3.86 -15.72
N PRO A 72 -34.16 4.41 -16.88
CA PRO A 72 -35.25 3.89 -17.70
C PRO A 72 -34.95 2.51 -18.30
N ASP A 73 -33.67 2.13 -18.41
CA ASP A 73 -33.24 0.83 -18.93
C ASP A 73 -33.14 -0.24 -17.84
N TYR A 74 -33.36 0.13 -16.57
CA TYR A 74 -33.39 -0.83 -15.47
C TYR A 74 -34.70 -1.62 -15.50
N ALA A 75 -34.68 -2.76 -16.17
CA ALA A 75 -35.76 -3.74 -16.14
C ALA A 75 -35.79 -4.46 -14.79
N GLY A 76 -36.31 -3.80 -13.75
CA GLY A 76 -36.62 -4.46 -12.49
C GLY A 76 -37.67 -5.56 -12.71
N SER A 77 -37.33 -6.80 -12.39
CA SER A 77 -38.23 -7.96 -12.33
C SER A 77 -39.26 -7.86 -11.22
#